data_AF-C0EPS7-F1
#
_entry.id   AF-C0EPS7-F1
#
_cell.length_a   1.000
_cell.length_b   1.000
_cell.length_c   1.000
_cell.angle_alpha   90.00
_cell.angle_beta   90.00
_cell.angle_gamma   90.00
#
_symmetry.space_group_name_H-M   'P 1'
#
loop_
_entity.id
_entity.type
_entity.pdbx_description
1 polymer ?
#
loop_
_entity_poly.entity_id
_entity_poly.type
_entity_poly.pdbx_seq_one_letter_code
_entity_poly.pdbx_strand_id
1 'polypeptide(L)'
;MPEHAYKYAVPHELYEKYGLRRYGAHGTSYRFVSDETARFLGKDKKDLRMVIAHLGNGASIAAVANGECKDTSMGLTPLEGLVMGIRSGDIDPSVFSFLAENANMTISQITEMLNKKSGLLGISGLSNDCRTIEEEAANGHAGAKLALEIFIYRLAKYIGSMAVAAGGLDALVFTGGIGENSDIIRERVLGYLGFLGLHIDQEANLKARFGNAGVITTADSKAVAVVIPTNEELMIAHDTARLSGL
;
A
#
# COMPACT_ATOMS: atom_id res chain seq x y z
N MET A 1 -2.00 8.85 14.06
CA MET A 1 -3.34 8.92 13.44
C MET A 1 -4.32 9.65 14.36
N PRO A 2 -5.04 10.67 13.87
CA PRO A 2 -6.11 11.36 14.59
C PRO A 2 -7.37 10.50 14.75
N GLU A 3 -8.25 10.88 15.67
CA GLU A 3 -9.45 10.10 16.04
C GLU A 3 -10.38 9.77 14.88
N HIS A 4 -10.65 10.74 14.01
CA HIS A 4 -11.51 10.55 12.85
C HIS A 4 -10.94 9.58 11.80
N ALA A 5 -9.63 9.31 11.82
CA ALA A 5 -9.00 8.38 10.88
C ALA A 5 -8.99 6.94 11.39
N TYR A 6 -8.99 6.74 12.72
CA TYR A 6 -8.86 5.40 13.29
C TYR A 6 -10.15 4.77 13.80
N LYS A 7 -11.18 5.56 14.12
CA LYS A 7 -12.45 5.00 14.62
C LYS A 7 -13.27 4.46 13.44
N TYR A 8 -13.74 3.22 13.56
CA TYR A 8 -14.75 2.70 12.66
C TYR A 8 -16.12 3.33 12.96
N ALA A 9 -16.94 3.49 11.92
CA ALA A 9 -18.31 4.00 12.03
C ALA A 9 -19.29 2.92 12.55
N VAL A 10 -19.02 2.42 13.75
CA VAL A 10 -19.80 1.40 14.48
C VAL A 10 -20.07 1.89 15.90
N PRO A 11 -20.97 1.24 16.68
CA PRO A 11 -21.30 1.69 18.03
C PRO A 11 -20.06 1.97 18.90
N HIS A 12 -20.04 3.16 19.52
CA HIS A 12 -18.86 3.69 20.21
C HIS A 12 -18.33 2.76 21.32
N GLU A 13 -19.24 2.07 22.01
CA GLU A 13 -18.93 1.12 23.08
C GLU A 13 -17.97 -0.01 22.64
N LEU A 14 -17.97 -0.38 21.35
CA LEU A 14 -17.05 -1.39 20.84
C LEU A 14 -15.60 -0.91 20.86
N TYR A 15 -15.37 0.37 20.63
CA TYR A 15 -14.06 0.99 20.80
C TYR A 15 -13.67 1.05 22.28
N GLU A 16 -14.56 1.51 23.16
CA GLU A 16 -14.27 1.66 24.59
C GLU A 16 -13.96 0.32 25.27
N LYS A 17 -14.74 -0.72 24.94
CA LYS A 17 -14.64 -2.03 25.59
C LYS A 17 -13.58 -2.94 24.99
N TYR A 18 -13.42 -2.91 23.67
CA TYR A 18 -12.57 -3.88 22.95
C TYR A 18 -11.42 -3.24 22.18
N GLY A 19 -11.32 -1.91 22.15
CA GLY A 19 -10.33 -1.23 21.32
C GLY A 19 -10.56 -1.49 19.83
N LEU A 20 -11.82 -1.62 19.39
CA LEU A 20 -12.17 -1.77 17.98
C LEU A 20 -11.85 -0.49 17.20
N ARG A 21 -10.69 -0.47 16.55
CA ARG A 21 -10.16 0.65 15.78
C ARG A 21 -9.22 0.16 14.68
N ARG A 22 -8.87 1.06 13.77
CA ARG A 22 -7.70 0.94 12.92
C ARG A 22 -6.41 1.05 13.74
N TYR A 23 -5.51 0.10 13.54
CA TYR A 23 -4.14 0.13 14.05
C TYR A 23 -3.12 0.33 12.93
N GLY A 24 -3.31 -0.39 11.82
CA GLY A 24 -2.34 -0.44 10.72
C GLY A 24 -1.23 -1.46 10.93
N ALA A 25 -0.42 -1.65 9.89
CA ALA A 25 0.80 -2.45 9.92
C ALA A 25 1.88 -1.81 9.02
N HIS A 26 3.02 -2.50 8.83
CA HIS A 26 4.21 -1.98 8.12
C HIS A 26 4.75 -0.66 8.70
N GLY A 27 4.50 -0.38 9.98
CA GLY A 27 4.90 0.87 10.63
C GLY A 27 6.42 1.10 10.62
N THR A 28 7.21 0.04 10.79
CA THR A 28 8.68 0.09 10.72
C THR A 28 9.15 0.50 9.32
N SER A 29 8.61 -0.15 8.28
CA SER A 29 8.87 0.25 6.88
C SER A 29 8.46 1.69 6.61
N TYR A 30 7.25 2.12 7.00
CA TYR A 30 6.81 3.51 6.78
C TYR A 30 7.70 4.52 7.47
N ARG A 31 8.11 4.25 8.71
CA ARG A 31 9.03 5.14 9.43
C ARG A 31 10.36 5.26 8.68
N PHE A 32 10.96 4.13 8.33
CA PHE A 32 12.22 4.09 7.57
C PHE A 32 12.12 4.85 6.26
N VAL A 33 11.14 4.46 5.43
CA VAL A 33 10.98 5.02 4.08
C VAL A 33 10.61 6.49 4.13
N SER A 34 9.86 6.95 5.13
CA SER A 34 9.53 8.39 5.29
C SER A 34 10.78 9.24 5.59
N ASP A 35 11.70 8.73 6.42
CA ASP A 35 12.95 9.41 6.76
C ASP A 35 13.91 9.40 5.55
N GLU A 36 14.04 8.24 4.89
CA GLU A 36 14.89 8.09 3.71
C GLU A 36 14.39 8.90 2.51
N THR A 37 13.07 9.02 2.33
CA THR A 37 12.49 9.87 1.29
C THR A 37 12.85 11.33 1.52
N ALA A 38 12.69 11.84 2.75
CA ALA A 38 13.03 13.22 3.08
C ALA A 38 14.52 13.50 2.83
N ARG A 39 15.39 12.59 3.28
CA ARG A 39 16.85 12.64 3.04
C ARG A 39 17.18 12.63 1.55
N PHE A 40 16.57 11.74 0.78
CA PHE A 40 16.80 11.60 -0.66
C PHE A 40 16.36 12.83 -1.45
N LEU A 41 15.25 13.46 -1.05
CA LEU A 41 14.74 14.68 -1.68
C LEU A 41 15.41 15.97 -1.17
N GLY A 42 16.34 15.88 -0.20
CA GLY A 42 16.98 17.03 0.39
C GLY A 42 16.03 17.96 1.14
N LYS A 43 15.00 17.41 1.79
CA LYS A 43 13.95 18.13 2.51
C LYS A 43 13.83 17.66 3.96
N ASP A 44 13.24 18.47 4.83
CA ASP A 44 12.81 18.00 6.14
C ASP A 44 11.51 17.20 5.99
N LYS A 45 11.41 16.06 6.68
CA LYS A 45 10.21 15.23 6.72
C LYS A 45 8.98 16.00 7.23
N LYS A 46 9.19 17.02 8.07
CA LYS A 46 8.13 17.88 8.59
C LYS A 46 7.53 18.81 7.55
N ASP A 47 8.23 19.05 6.44
CA ASP A 47 7.77 19.92 5.36
C ASP A 47 7.16 19.13 4.20
N LEU A 48 6.90 17.84 4.40
CA LEU A 48 6.41 16.92 3.37
C LEU A 48 5.06 16.32 3.71
N ARG A 49 4.17 16.29 2.71
CA ARG A 49 2.98 15.44 2.65
C ARG A 49 3.27 14.27 1.71
N MET A 50 3.51 13.11 2.31
CA MET A 50 3.87 11.89 1.61
C MET A 50 2.70 10.90 1.61
N VAL A 51 2.56 10.18 0.51
CA VAL A 51 1.80 8.94 0.44
C VAL A 51 2.79 7.82 0.17
N ILE A 52 2.90 6.85 1.09
CA ILE A 52 3.88 5.77 1.01
C ILE A 52 3.16 4.45 0.74
N ALA A 53 3.37 3.88 -0.44
CA ALA A 53 2.84 2.60 -0.87
C ALA A 53 3.90 1.50 -0.64
N HIS A 54 3.71 0.73 0.44
CA HIS A 54 4.48 -0.49 0.69
C HIS A 54 3.79 -1.66 0.01
N LEU A 55 4.38 -2.14 -1.08
CA LEU A 55 3.78 -3.15 -1.95
C LEU A 55 4.64 -4.41 -1.94
N GLY A 56 4.17 -5.44 -1.25
CA GLY A 56 4.73 -6.79 -1.29
C GLY A 56 3.62 -7.84 -1.31
N ASN A 57 3.91 -9.07 -0.86
CA ASN A 57 2.87 -10.09 -0.71
C ASN A 57 1.79 -9.67 0.31
N GLY A 58 2.18 -8.86 1.30
CA GLY A 58 1.31 -7.93 2.00
C GLY A 58 1.50 -6.53 1.45
N ALA A 59 0.40 -5.81 1.21
CA ALA A 59 0.46 -4.46 0.68
C ALA A 59 -0.38 -3.53 1.56
N SER A 60 0.17 -2.38 1.89
CA SER A 60 -0.60 -1.30 2.51
C SER A 60 -0.04 0.06 2.11
N ILE A 61 -0.85 1.08 2.31
CA ILE A 61 -0.46 2.47 2.05
C ILE A 61 -0.61 3.32 3.32
N ALA A 62 0.20 4.35 3.47
CA ALA A 62 0.08 5.31 4.57
C ALA A 62 0.21 6.76 4.08
N ALA A 63 -0.58 7.64 4.69
CA ALA A 63 -0.46 9.08 4.58
C ALA A 63 0.43 9.59 5.70
N VAL A 64 1.52 10.28 5.37
CA VAL A 64 2.45 10.90 6.33
C VAL A 64 2.49 12.39 6.06
N ALA A 65 2.17 13.21 7.04
CA ALA A 65 2.24 14.67 6.94
C ALA A 65 2.86 15.25 8.21
N ASN A 66 3.71 16.26 8.06
CA ASN A 66 4.44 16.88 9.17
C ASN A 66 5.26 15.85 9.98
N GLY A 67 5.82 14.85 9.29
CA GLY A 67 6.57 13.76 9.90
C GLY A 67 5.76 12.71 10.65
N GLU A 68 4.43 12.76 10.62
CA GLU A 68 3.56 11.85 11.36
C GLU A 68 2.59 11.10 10.44
N CYS A 69 2.31 9.84 10.78
CA CYS A 69 1.26 9.06 10.11
C CYS A 69 -0.13 9.62 10.45
N LYS A 70 -0.83 10.09 9.41
CA LYS A 70 -2.20 10.63 9.46
C LYS A 70 -3.24 9.56 9.15
N ASP A 71 -2.95 8.61 8.27
CA ASP A 71 -3.85 7.49 7.97
C ASP A 71 -3.08 6.30 7.37
N THR A 72 -3.68 5.11 7.38
CA THR A 72 -3.12 3.89 6.76
C THR A 72 -4.21 2.92 6.31
N SER A 73 -3.97 2.14 5.26
CA SER A 73 -5.02 1.28 4.69
C SER A 73 -5.33 0.04 5.52
N MET A 74 -4.34 -0.54 6.22
CA MET A 74 -4.60 -1.69 7.08
C MET A 74 -5.37 -1.28 8.34
N GLY A 75 -6.22 -2.18 8.80
CA GLY A 75 -7.28 -1.92 9.76
C GLY A 75 -6.94 -2.29 11.19
N LEU A 76 -7.95 -2.86 11.86
CA LEU A 76 -7.80 -3.72 13.03
C LEU A 76 -6.85 -4.88 12.74
N THR A 77 -6.91 -5.42 11.53
CA THR A 77 -6.09 -6.52 11.06
C THR A 77 -5.41 -6.16 9.75
N PRO A 78 -4.39 -6.94 9.34
CA PRO A 78 -3.77 -6.77 8.03
C PRO A 78 -4.64 -7.14 6.82
N LEU A 79 -5.94 -7.47 6.99
CA LEU A 79 -6.82 -7.84 5.89
C LEU A 79 -7.41 -6.63 5.14
N GLU A 80 -7.71 -5.55 5.86
CA GLU A 80 -8.29 -4.33 5.28
C GLU A 80 -7.31 -3.62 4.34
N GLY A 81 -7.84 -2.93 3.32
CA GLY A 81 -7.06 -2.09 2.44
C GLY A 81 -6.90 -2.64 1.03
N LEU A 82 -5.64 -2.64 0.57
CA LEU A 82 -5.26 -2.99 -0.78
C LEU A 82 -5.53 -4.47 -1.10
N VAL A 83 -5.69 -4.77 -2.39
CA VAL A 83 -5.51 -6.14 -2.89
C VAL A 83 -4.08 -6.56 -2.60
N MET A 84 -3.87 -7.80 -2.15
CA MET A 84 -2.55 -8.35 -1.85
C MET A 84 -2.40 -9.72 -2.55
N GLY A 85 -1.32 -10.45 -2.28
CA GLY A 85 -1.09 -11.74 -2.96
C GLY A 85 -2.21 -12.76 -2.71
N ILE A 86 -2.59 -12.95 -1.44
CA ILE A 86 -3.60 -13.94 -1.01
C ILE A 86 -4.76 -13.34 -0.18
N ARG A 87 -4.65 -12.06 0.18
CA ARG A 87 -5.64 -11.34 0.99
C ARG A 87 -6.54 -10.50 0.09
N SER A 88 -7.83 -10.45 0.43
CA SER A 88 -8.86 -9.74 -0.35
C SER A 88 -8.66 -8.24 -0.42
N GLY A 89 -8.10 -7.63 0.64
CA GLY A 89 -8.30 -6.20 0.87
C GLY A 89 -9.77 -5.92 1.20
N ASP A 90 -10.22 -4.72 0.89
CA ASP A 90 -11.60 -4.30 1.17
C ASP A 90 -12.64 -5.16 0.46
N ILE A 91 -13.69 -5.51 1.20
CA ILE A 91 -14.89 -6.14 0.70
C ILE A 91 -16.08 -5.66 1.53
N ASP A 92 -17.29 -5.76 0.98
CA ASP A 92 -18.51 -5.44 1.69
C ASP A 92 -18.66 -6.34 2.93
N PRO A 93 -18.89 -5.80 4.15
CA PRO A 93 -19.14 -6.61 5.34
C PRO A 93 -20.28 -7.63 5.18
N SER A 94 -21.26 -7.34 4.31
CA SER A 94 -22.40 -8.21 4.01
C SER A 94 -22.01 -9.49 3.25
N VAL A 95 -20.76 -9.58 2.74
CA VAL A 95 -20.26 -10.82 2.12
C VAL A 95 -20.31 -12.01 3.07
N PHE A 96 -20.17 -11.77 4.38
CA PHE A 96 -20.26 -12.84 5.36
C PHE A 96 -21.65 -13.50 5.35
N SER A 97 -22.71 -12.70 5.40
CA SER A 97 -24.09 -13.20 5.33
C SER A 97 -24.39 -13.81 3.96
N PHE A 98 -23.98 -13.14 2.88
CA PHE A 98 -24.20 -13.63 1.52
C PHE A 98 -23.61 -15.03 1.31
N LEU A 99 -22.36 -15.28 1.72
CA LEU A 99 -21.72 -16.58 1.58
C LEU A 99 -22.26 -17.64 2.55
N ALA A 100 -22.66 -17.23 3.75
CA ALA A 100 -23.31 -18.14 4.69
C ALA A 100 -24.63 -18.67 4.10
N GLU A 101 -25.46 -17.78 3.55
CA GLU A 101 -26.78 -18.12 3.01
C GLU A 101 -26.69 -18.89 1.67
N ASN A 102 -25.77 -18.51 0.78
CA ASN A 102 -25.72 -19.06 -0.58
C ASN A 102 -24.74 -20.22 -0.74
N ALA A 103 -23.71 -20.30 0.10
CA ALA A 103 -22.65 -21.30 0.00
C ALA A 103 -22.47 -22.13 1.28
N ASN A 104 -23.34 -21.96 2.29
CA ASN A 104 -23.26 -22.64 3.58
C ASN A 104 -21.88 -22.52 4.25
N MET A 105 -21.17 -21.42 4.00
CA MET A 105 -19.86 -21.19 4.57
C MET A 105 -19.98 -20.63 5.99
N THR A 106 -19.22 -21.20 6.92
CA THR A 106 -19.06 -20.66 8.27
C THR A 106 -18.21 -19.38 8.26
N ILE A 107 -18.34 -18.55 9.30
CA ILE A 107 -17.50 -17.36 9.51
C ILE A 107 -16.00 -17.71 9.41
N SER A 108 -15.59 -18.86 9.96
CA SER A 108 -14.19 -19.30 9.91
C SER A 108 -13.74 -19.61 8.48
N GLN A 109 -14.58 -20.31 7.69
CA GLN A 109 -14.27 -20.62 6.30
C GLN A 109 -14.21 -19.36 5.43
N ILE A 110 -15.09 -18.39 5.67
CA ILE A 110 -15.09 -17.10 4.96
C ILE A 110 -13.84 -16.32 5.32
N THR A 111 -13.52 -16.22 6.62
CA THR A 111 -12.30 -15.54 7.09
C THR A 111 -11.03 -16.16 6.52
N GLU A 112 -10.97 -17.49 6.46
CA GLU A 112 -9.84 -18.20 5.86
C GLU A 112 -9.74 -17.92 4.35
N MET A 113 -10.85 -17.97 3.63
CA MET A 113 -10.89 -17.66 2.20
C MET A 113 -10.41 -16.23 1.92
N LEU A 114 -10.87 -15.25 2.69
CA LEU A 114 -10.46 -13.85 2.57
C LEU A 114 -8.96 -13.63 2.87
N ASN A 115 -8.36 -14.45 3.75
CA ASN A 115 -6.96 -14.32 4.14
C ASN A 115 -5.98 -15.13 3.28
N LYS A 116 -6.41 -16.28 2.73
CA LYS A 116 -5.50 -17.27 2.13
C LYS A 116 -5.82 -17.66 0.70
N LYS A 117 -7.04 -17.40 0.22
CA LYS A 117 -7.53 -17.85 -1.09
C LYS A 117 -8.08 -16.72 -1.95
N SER A 118 -7.77 -15.48 -1.59
CA SER A 118 -8.26 -14.26 -2.24
C SER A 118 -7.10 -13.51 -2.90
N GLY A 119 -7.25 -12.20 -3.12
CA GLY A 119 -6.18 -11.36 -3.66
C GLY A 119 -5.84 -11.69 -5.11
N LEU A 120 -4.58 -11.49 -5.47
CA LEU A 120 -4.05 -11.85 -6.79
C LEU A 120 -4.33 -13.32 -7.11
N LEU A 121 -4.07 -14.22 -6.15
CA LEU A 121 -4.31 -15.66 -6.30
C LEU A 121 -5.76 -15.99 -6.64
N GLY A 122 -6.69 -15.44 -5.86
CA GLY A 122 -8.12 -15.74 -6.01
C GLY A 122 -8.70 -15.21 -7.33
N ILE A 123 -8.29 -14.02 -7.75
CA ILE A 123 -8.78 -13.40 -9.00
C ILE A 123 -8.15 -14.06 -10.21
N SER A 124 -6.84 -14.33 -10.17
CA SER A 124 -6.14 -14.88 -11.33
C SER A 124 -6.38 -16.37 -11.50
N GLY A 125 -6.69 -17.09 -10.42
CA GLY A 125 -6.74 -18.55 -10.39
C GLY A 125 -5.39 -19.21 -10.63
N LEU A 126 -4.29 -18.48 -10.42
CA LEU A 126 -2.96 -18.86 -10.89
C LEU A 126 -1.88 -18.74 -9.81
N SER A 127 -1.55 -17.52 -9.36
CA SER A 127 -0.41 -17.27 -8.49
C SER A 127 -0.67 -16.06 -7.59
N ASN A 128 -0.06 -16.06 -6.40
CA ASN A 128 0.01 -14.87 -5.55
C ASN A 128 1.27 -14.02 -5.80
N ASP A 129 2.22 -14.50 -6.62
CA ASP A 129 3.43 -13.77 -6.99
C ASP A 129 3.14 -12.80 -8.13
N CYS A 130 3.32 -11.50 -7.85
CA CYS A 130 3.04 -10.43 -8.80
C CYS A 130 3.87 -10.55 -10.08
N ARG A 131 5.11 -11.06 -10.01
CA ARG A 131 5.97 -11.25 -11.19
C ARG A 131 5.35 -12.23 -12.18
N THR A 132 4.88 -13.37 -11.66
CA THR A 132 4.15 -14.37 -12.46
C THR A 132 2.86 -13.79 -13.04
N ILE A 133 2.14 -12.96 -12.26
CA ILE A 133 0.92 -12.29 -12.75
C ILE A 133 1.23 -11.31 -13.89
N GLU A 134 2.30 -10.51 -13.78
CA GLU A 134 2.71 -9.59 -14.85
C GLU A 134 3.13 -10.32 -16.13
N GLU A 135 3.94 -11.37 -16.00
CA GLU A 135 4.37 -12.23 -17.12
C GLU A 135 3.18 -12.87 -17.83
N GLU A 136 2.28 -13.51 -17.08
CA GLU A 136 1.14 -14.21 -17.66
C GLU A 136 0.07 -13.25 -18.20
N ALA A 137 -0.06 -12.06 -17.61
CA ALA A 137 -0.88 -11.00 -18.17
C ALA A 137 -0.33 -10.57 -19.55
N ALA A 138 1.00 -10.42 -19.69
CA ALA A 138 1.63 -10.13 -20.98
C ALA A 138 1.45 -11.27 -21.99
N ASN A 139 1.48 -12.54 -21.55
CA ASN A 139 1.24 -13.73 -22.37
C ASN A 139 -0.24 -13.94 -22.76
N GLY A 140 -1.15 -13.10 -22.27
CA GLY A 140 -2.55 -13.12 -22.67
C GLY A 140 -3.52 -13.75 -21.68
N HIS A 141 -3.06 -14.22 -20.51
CA HIS A 141 -3.91 -14.88 -19.52
C HIS A 141 -4.96 -13.91 -18.94
N ALA A 142 -6.24 -14.17 -19.19
CA ALA A 142 -7.34 -13.27 -18.81
C ALA A 142 -7.43 -13.01 -17.30
N GLY A 143 -7.30 -14.04 -16.47
CA GLY A 143 -7.33 -13.91 -15.01
C GLY A 143 -6.17 -13.05 -14.46
N ALA A 144 -4.94 -13.26 -14.93
CA ALA A 144 -3.78 -12.46 -14.55
C ALA A 144 -3.93 -10.98 -14.97
N LYS A 145 -4.42 -10.71 -16.19
CA LYS A 145 -4.73 -9.34 -16.64
C LYS A 145 -5.72 -8.65 -15.70
N LEU A 146 -6.84 -9.32 -15.39
CA LEU A 146 -7.87 -8.80 -14.50
C LEU A 146 -7.35 -8.57 -13.08
N ALA A 147 -6.57 -9.51 -12.53
CA ALA A 147 -5.96 -9.39 -11.21
C ALA A 147 -5.05 -8.16 -11.12
N LEU A 148 -4.21 -7.96 -12.15
CA LEU A 148 -3.30 -6.81 -12.23
C LEU A 148 -4.07 -5.49 -12.37
N GLU A 149 -5.11 -5.44 -13.20
CA GLU A 149 -5.98 -4.26 -13.36
C GLU A 149 -6.68 -3.87 -12.07
N ILE A 150 -7.25 -4.84 -11.35
CA ILE A 150 -7.90 -4.61 -10.05
C ILE A 150 -6.88 -4.10 -9.03
N PHE A 151 -5.69 -4.72 -8.95
CA PHE A 151 -4.63 -4.30 -8.05
C PHE A 151 -4.22 -2.84 -8.29
N ILE A 152 -3.91 -2.47 -9.54
CA ILE A 152 -3.52 -1.12 -9.95
C ILE A 152 -4.63 -0.11 -9.66
N TYR A 153 -5.87 -0.43 -10.04
CA TYR A 153 -7.00 0.46 -9.82
C TYR A 153 -7.26 0.73 -8.34
N ARG A 154 -7.25 -0.32 -7.50
CA ARG A 154 -7.43 -0.16 -6.06
C ARG A 154 -6.29 0.62 -5.43
N LEU A 155 -5.05 0.38 -5.85
CA LEU A 155 -3.89 1.15 -5.40
C LEU A 155 -4.01 2.64 -5.76
N ALA A 156 -4.36 2.97 -7.01
CA ALA A 156 -4.56 4.36 -7.43
C ALA A 156 -5.67 5.07 -6.63
N LYS A 157 -6.81 4.40 -6.39
CA LYS A 157 -7.87 4.93 -5.52
C LYS A 157 -7.38 5.23 -4.11
N TYR A 158 -6.62 4.29 -3.54
CA TYR A 158 -6.06 4.43 -2.21
C TYR A 158 -5.05 5.57 -2.12
N ILE A 159 -4.24 5.79 -3.15
CA ILE A 159 -3.34 6.95 -3.22
C ILE A 159 -4.14 8.26 -3.17
N GLY A 160 -5.22 8.36 -3.93
CA GLY A 160 -6.14 9.51 -3.86
C GLY A 160 -6.71 9.72 -2.46
N SER A 161 -7.18 8.65 -1.81
CA SER A 161 -7.69 8.68 -0.43
C SER A 161 -6.63 9.15 0.58
N MET A 162 -5.40 8.64 0.46
CA MET A 162 -4.29 8.99 1.35
C MET A 162 -3.79 10.42 1.12
N ALA A 163 -3.88 10.93 -0.11
CA ALA A 163 -3.59 12.34 -0.39
C ALA A 163 -4.61 13.27 0.30
N VAL A 164 -5.89 12.86 0.40
CA VAL A 164 -6.89 13.59 1.20
C VAL A 164 -6.49 13.57 2.68
N ALA A 165 -6.13 12.41 3.22
CA ALA A 165 -5.71 12.28 4.62
C ALA A 165 -4.43 13.08 4.96
N ALA A 166 -3.51 13.23 4.00
CA ALA A 166 -2.30 14.02 4.14
C ALA A 166 -2.54 15.54 3.95
N GLY A 167 -3.70 15.97 3.46
CA GLY A 167 -3.98 17.38 3.13
C GLY A 167 -3.25 17.86 1.87
N GLY A 168 -3.01 16.95 0.91
CA GLY A 168 -2.27 17.20 -0.32
C GLY A 168 -1.22 16.13 -0.58
N LEU A 169 -0.43 16.32 -1.64
CA LEU A 169 0.60 15.37 -2.05
C LEU A 169 1.83 16.13 -2.55
N ASP A 170 2.95 15.95 -1.85
CA ASP A 170 4.26 16.44 -2.28
C ASP A 170 5.09 15.27 -2.85
N ALA A 171 4.99 14.08 -2.25
CA ALA A 171 5.68 12.89 -2.72
C ALA A 171 4.81 11.62 -2.62
N LEU A 172 4.75 10.85 -3.70
CA LEU A 172 4.26 9.47 -3.74
C LEU A 172 5.46 8.52 -3.72
N VAL A 173 5.57 7.70 -2.67
CA VAL A 173 6.71 6.81 -2.47
C VAL A 173 6.31 5.37 -2.72
N PHE A 174 7.04 4.67 -3.59
CA PHE A 174 6.90 3.24 -3.81
C PHE A 174 8.04 2.49 -3.10
N THR A 175 7.66 1.45 -2.37
CA THR A 175 8.60 0.60 -1.62
C THR A 175 8.06 -0.83 -1.50
N GLY A 176 8.86 -1.75 -0.98
CA GLY A 176 8.53 -3.17 -0.87
C GLY A 176 8.74 -3.91 -2.19
N GLY A 177 8.73 -5.25 -2.14
CA GLY A 177 9.16 -6.09 -3.27
C GLY A 177 8.50 -5.78 -4.61
N ILE A 178 7.21 -5.47 -4.64
CA ILE A 178 6.49 -5.05 -5.86
C ILE A 178 6.79 -3.60 -6.18
N GLY A 179 6.70 -2.70 -5.19
CA GLY A 179 6.87 -1.26 -5.39
C GLY A 179 8.27 -0.87 -5.86
N GLU A 180 9.28 -1.63 -5.47
CA GLU A 180 10.67 -1.43 -5.88
C GLU A 180 10.97 -2.00 -7.25
N ASN A 181 10.31 -3.09 -7.67
CA ASN A 181 10.74 -3.86 -8.85
C ASN A 181 9.78 -3.85 -10.03
N SER A 182 8.48 -3.59 -9.84
CA SER A 182 7.53 -3.51 -10.96
C SER A 182 7.41 -2.07 -11.47
N ASP A 183 8.17 -1.76 -12.53
CA ASP A 183 8.05 -0.52 -13.28
C ASP A 183 6.67 -0.39 -13.94
N ILE A 184 6.10 -1.49 -14.42
CA ILE A 184 4.79 -1.55 -15.08
C ILE A 184 3.67 -1.13 -14.12
N ILE A 185 3.67 -1.63 -12.87
CA ILE A 185 2.66 -1.24 -11.89
C ILE A 185 2.78 0.24 -11.57
N ARG A 186 4.00 0.74 -11.31
CA ARG A 186 4.21 2.16 -11.02
C ARG A 186 3.74 3.04 -12.16
N GLU A 187 4.11 2.73 -13.39
CA GLU A 187 3.68 3.45 -14.59
C GLU A 187 2.15 3.51 -14.69
N ARG A 188 1.49 2.35 -14.62
CA ARG A 188 0.02 2.27 -14.78
C ARG A 188 -0.72 2.97 -13.64
N VAL A 189 -0.20 2.92 -12.41
CA VAL A 189 -0.75 3.67 -11.27
C VAL A 189 -0.63 5.17 -11.51
N LEU A 190 0.53 5.65 -11.96
CA LEU A 190 0.73 7.08 -12.26
C LEU A 190 -0.15 7.55 -13.43
N GLY A 191 -0.45 6.68 -14.39
CA GLY A 191 -1.43 6.94 -15.44
C GLY A 191 -2.82 7.31 -14.90
N TYR A 192 -3.29 6.66 -13.84
CA TYR A 192 -4.54 7.04 -13.16
C TYR A 192 -4.45 8.37 -12.40
N LEU A 193 -3.25 8.74 -11.96
CA LEU A 193 -3.01 9.86 -11.05
C LEU A 193 -2.48 11.11 -11.76
N GLY A 194 -2.48 11.14 -13.10
CA GLY A 194 -2.07 12.31 -13.87
C GLY A 194 -2.83 13.59 -13.50
N PHE A 195 -4.10 13.47 -13.06
CA PHE A 195 -4.89 14.61 -12.57
C PHE A 195 -4.35 15.24 -11.27
N LEU A 196 -3.53 14.51 -10.52
CA LEU A 196 -2.77 15.04 -9.36
C LEU A 196 -1.44 15.70 -9.77
N GLY A 197 -1.14 15.76 -11.07
CA GLY A 197 0.10 16.35 -11.60
C GLY A 197 1.32 15.43 -11.46
N LEU A 198 1.09 14.12 -11.45
CA LEU A 198 2.14 13.10 -11.48
C LEU A 198 2.34 12.62 -12.92
N HIS A 199 3.47 12.96 -13.54
CA HIS A 199 3.80 12.57 -14.91
C HIS A 199 5.04 11.68 -14.91
N ILE A 200 4.92 10.49 -15.48
CA ILE A 200 5.95 9.44 -15.45
C ILE A 200 7.14 9.80 -16.35
N ASP A 201 8.36 9.63 -15.83
CA ASP A 201 9.59 9.53 -16.61
C ASP A 201 9.90 8.05 -16.82
N GLN A 202 9.71 7.56 -18.04
CA GLN A 202 9.84 6.15 -18.38
C GLN A 202 11.25 5.61 -18.15
N GLU A 203 12.29 6.39 -18.48
CA GLU A 203 13.67 5.97 -18.35
C GLU A 203 14.07 5.92 -16.86
N ALA A 204 13.67 6.94 -16.10
CA ALA A 204 13.92 6.97 -14.66
C ALA A 204 13.16 5.86 -13.92
N ASN A 205 11.91 5.58 -14.31
CA ASN A 205 11.12 4.48 -13.77
C ASN A 205 11.78 3.12 -13.98
N LEU A 206 12.29 2.87 -15.19
CA LEU A 206 12.95 1.60 -15.51
C LEU A 206 14.26 1.40 -14.73
N LYS A 207 15.01 2.50 -14.51
CA LYS A 207 16.27 2.50 -13.75
C LYS A 207 16.08 2.31 -12.25
N ALA A 208 14.96 2.79 -11.69
CA ALA A 208 14.63 2.69 -10.28
C ALA A 208 14.08 1.28 -9.91
N ARG A 209 14.87 0.24 -10.17
CA ARG A 209 14.57 -1.17 -9.86
C ARG A 209 15.79 -1.86 -9.23
N PHE A 210 15.57 -3.03 -8.64
CA PHE A 210 16.64 -3.91 -8.13
C PHE A 210 17.55 -3.23 -7.10
N GLY A 211 16.94 -2.54 -6.13
CA GLY A 211 17.64 -1.85 -5.04
C GLY A 211 18.06 -0.40 -5.35
N ASN A 212 17.77 0.10 -6.55
CA ASN A 212 18.03 1.50 -6.91
C ASN A 212 16.86 2.41 -6.48
N ALA A 213 17.19 3.44 -5.70
CA ALA A 213 16.28 4.55 -5.42
C ALA A 213 16.27 5.56 -6.58
N GLY A 214 15.16 6.25 -6.81
CA GLY A 214 15.07 7.24 -7.88
C GLY A 214 13.75 7.99 -7.95
N VAL A 215 13.79 9.27 -8.32
CA VAL A 215 12.59 10.00 -8.77
C VAL A 215 12.17 9.44 -10.11
N ILE A 216 10.90 9.11 -10.27
CA ILE A 216 10.34 8.49 -11.48
C ILE A 216 9.32 9.41 -12.17
N THR A 217 9.24 10.66 -11.77
CA THR A 217 8.41 11.68 -12.42
C THR A 217 9.25 12.68 -13.19
N THR A 218 8.67 13.26 -14.24
CA THR A 218 9.27 14.38 -14.98
C THR A 218 9.34 15.64 -14.12
N ALA A 219 10.25 16.55 -14.47
CA ALA A 219 10.51 17.77 -13.71
C ALA A 219 9.35 18.77 -13.65
N ASP A 220 8.40 18.70 -14.60
CA ASP A 220 7.18 19.52 -14.64
C ASP A 220 6.03 18.96 -13.77
N SER A 221 6.24 17.81 -13.12
CA SER A 221 5.26 17.25 -12.18
C SER A 221 5.10 18.12 -10.93
N LYS A 222 3.85 18.30 -10.48
CA LYS A 222 3.51 19.10 -9.28
C LYS A 222 3.86 18.39 -7.98
N ALA A 223 3.79 17.07 -7.99
CA ALA A 223 4.24 16.18 -6.94
C ALA A 223 5.29 15.24 -7.52
N VAL A 224 6.19 14.72 -6.70
CA VAL A 224 7.17 13.74 -7.16
C VAL A 224 6.68 12.32 -6.89
N ALA A 225 6.89 11.39 -7.80
CA ALA A 225 6.88 9.97 -7.44
C ALA A 225 8.32 9.47 -7.33
N VAL A 226 8.60 8.65 -6.32
CA VAL A 226 9.94 8.19 -6.01
C VAL A 226 9.92 6.74 -5.55
N VAL A 227 10.92 5.97 -5.95
CA VAL A 227 11.17 4.62 -5.43
C VAL A 227 12.22 4.72 -4.32
N ILE A 228 11.91 4.19 -3.14
CA ILE A 228 12.83 4.12 -2.01
C ILE A 228 12.81 2.68 -1.48
N PRO A 229 13.92 1.93 -1.59
CA PRO A 229 14.01 0.59 -1.03
C PRO A 229 13.81 0.60 0.48
N THR A 230 12.93 -0.25 1.01
CA THR A 230 12.76 -0.37 2.46
C THR A 230 13.87 -1.20 3.08
N ASN A 231 14.23 -0.93 4.33
CA ASN A 231 15.14 -1.76 5.12
C ASN A 231 14.67 -1.79 6.57
N GLU A 232 13.76 -2.72 6.86
CA GLU A 232 13.13 -2.82 8.18
C GLU A 232 14.12 -3.33 9.23
N GLU A 233 15.02 -4.24 8.83
CA GLU A 233 16.09 -4.78 9.67
C GLU A 233 17.05 -3.67 10.12
N LEU A 234 17.43 -2.76 9.23
CA LEU A 234 18.27 -1.60 9.58
C LEU A 234 17.55 -0.66 10.54
N MET A 235 16.26 -0.39 10.35
CA MET A 235 15.48 0.42 11.30
C MET A 235 15.41 -0.22 12.68
N ILE A 236 15.21 -1.54 12.75
CA ILE A 236 15.25 -2.30 14.01
C ILE A 236 16.65 -2.22 14.65
N ALA A 237 17.72 -2.36 13.86
CA ALA A 237 19.09 -2.24 14.36
C ALA A 237 19.38 -0.84 14.92
N HIS A 238 18.91 0.22 14.26
CA HIS A 238 19.05 1.60 14.75
C HIS A 238 18.31 1.83 16.06
N ASP A 239 17.06 1.36 16.18
CA ASP A 239 16.35 1.45 17.45
C ASP A 239 17.00 0.61 18.55
N THR A 240 17.51 -0.57 18.20
CA THR A 240 18.24 -1.43 19.14
C THR A 240 19.47 -0.71 19.68
N ALA A 241 20.32 -0.16 18.80
CA ALA A 241 21.51 0.59 19.18
C ALA A 241 21.17 1.81 20.05
N ARG A 242 20.18 2.61 19.64
CA ARG A 242 19.72 3.79 20.40
C ARG A 242 19.18 3.43 21.78
N LEU A 243 18.45 2.33 21.91
CA LEU A 243 17.86 1.90 23.19
C LEU A 243 18.87 1.17 24.09
N SER A 244 19.89 0.52 23.51
CA SER A 244 20.96 -0.15 24.27
C SER A 244 22.13 0.76 24.61
N GLY A 245 22.21 1.96 24.02
CA GLY A 245 23.27 2.94 24.25
C GLY A 245 24.56 2.69 23.45
N LEU A 246 24.46 2.01 22.30
CA LEU A 246 25.55 1.81 21.33
C LEU A 246 25.75 3.01 20.41
#